data_AF-A0A8B7UVV9-F1
#
_entry.id   AF-A0A8B7UVV9-F1
#
_cell.length_a   1.000
_cell.length_b   1.000
_cell.length_c   1.000
_cell.angle_alpha   90.00
_cell.angle_beta   90.00
_cell.angle_gamma   90.00
#
_symmetry.space_group_name_H-M   'P 1'
#
loop_
_entity.id
_entity.type
_entity.pdbx_description
1 polymer ?
#
loop_
_entity_poly.entity_id
_entity_poly.type
_entity_poly.pdbx_seq_one_letter_code
_entity_poly.pdbx_strand_id
1 'polypeptide(L)'
;MGARAAPSRRRQAGRRLRYLPTGSFSFLLLLLLLCIQLGGGQKKKENLLAEKVEQLMEWSSRRSIFRMNGDKFRKFVKAPPRNYSMIVMFTALQPQRQCSVCRQANEEYQILANSWRYSSAFCNKLFFGMVDYDEGTDVFQQVKS
;
A
#
# COMPACT_ATOMS: atom_id res chain seq x y z
N MET A 1 9.20 -24.40 95.24
CA MET A 1 9.12 -23.26 94.30
C MET A 1 9.89 -23.61 93.04
N GLY A 2 9.31 -23.32 91.87
CA GLY A 2 10.01 -23.28 90.57
C GLY A 2 10.03 -24.61 89.81
N ALA A 3 8.96 -25.01 89.12
CA ALA A 3 8.50 -24.56 87.79
C ALA A 3 9.06 -25.42 86.63
N ARG A 4 8.12 -26.12 85.97
CA ARG A 4 8.27 -26.75 84.65
C ARG A 4 8.63 -25.70 83.60
N ALA A 5 9.45 -26.04 82.60
CA ALA A 5 9.25 -25.60 81.22
C ALA A 5 10.10 -26.42 80.25
N ALA A 6 9.46 -26.96 79.21
CA ALA A 6 10.10 -27.51 78.03
C ALA A 6 10.51 -26.38 77.06
N PRO A 7 11.46 -26.64 76.16
CA PRO A 7 11.31 -26.19 74.79
C PRO A 7 11.74 -27.29 73.80
N SER A 8 11.44 -27.28 72.51
CA SER A 8 10.50 -26.59 71.63
C SER A 8 10.95 -27.05 70.24
N ARG A 9 10.07 -27.71 69.46
CA ARG A 9 10.38 -28.16 68.09
C ARG A 9 10.88 -26.97 67.25
N ARG A 10 12.13 -27.01 66.80
CA ARG A 10 12.57 -26.14 65.70
C ARG A 10 11.84 -26.54 64.42
N ARG A 11 10.92 -25.67 64.00
CA ARG A 11 10.30 -25.66 62.67
C ARG A 11 11.37 -25.53 61.59
N GLN A 12 11.33 -26.42 60.60
CA GLN A 12 12.01 -26.25 59.32
C GLN A 12 11.45 -25.00 58.62
N ALA A 13 12.29 -23.99 58.41
CA ALA A 13 11.99 -22.90 57.49
C ALA A 13 12.54 -23.29 56.10
N GLY A 14 11.72 -24.00 55.33
CA GLY A 14 11.97 -24.19 53.90
C GLY A 14 11.89 -22.85 53.18
N ARG A 15 13.03 -22.29 52.81
CA ARG A 15 13.10 -21.14 51.88
C ARG A 15 12.60 -21.61 50.50
N ARG A 16 11.34 -21.34 50.16
CA ARG A 16 10.91 -21.34 48.76
C ARG A 16 11.56 -20.15 48.07
N LEU A 17 12.67 -20.41 47.38
CA LEU A 17 13.28 -19.48 46.44
C LEU A 17 12.28 -19.29 45.28
N ARG A 18 11.60 -18.13 45.24
CA ARG A 18 10.81 -17.75 44.07
C ARG A 18 11.78 -17.39 42.95
N TYR A 19 11.98 -18.31 42.02
CA TYR A 19 12.68 -18.03 40.76
C TYR A 19 11.88 -16.99 39.98
N LEU A 20 12.41 -15.78 39.85
CA LEU A 20 11.89 -14.76 38.94
C LEU A 20 12.38 -15.13 37.53
N PRO A 21 11.51 -15.27 36.52
CA PRO A 21 11.91 -15.83 35.23
C PRO A 21 12.75 -14.78 34.49
N THR A 22 14.06 -15.00 34.42
CA THR A 22 15.00 -14.26 33.58
C THR A 22 14.62 -14.30 32.09
N GLY A 23 13.78 -15.26 31.68
CA GLY A 23 13.20 -15.32 30.33
C GLY A 23 12.14 -14.24 30.03
N SER A 24 11.57 -13.57 31.05
CA SER A 24 10.52 -12.56 30.84
C SER A 24 11.07 -11.29 30.17
N PHE A 25 12.27 -10.83 30.57
CA PHE A 25 12.87 -9.62 30.02
C PHE A 25 13.34 -9.81 28.56
N SER A 26 13.98 -10.94 28.26
CA SER A 26 14.36 -11.30 26.90
C SER A 26 13.14 -11.48 25.98
N PHE A 27 12.05 -12.05 26.49
CA PHE A 27 10.80 -12.19 25.74
C PHE A 27 10.11 -10.84 25.51
N LEU A 28 10.07 -9.94 26.51
CA LEU A 28 9.58 -8.57 26.34
C LEU A 28 10.40 -7.78 25.33
N LEU A 29 11.73 -7.88 25.37
CA LEU A 29 12.62 -7.20 24.44
C LEU A 29 12.42 -7.70 23.01
N LEU A 30 12.24 -9.01 22.83
CA LEU A 30 11.94 -9.63 21.54
C LEU A 30 10.58 -9.17 21.01
N LEU A 31 9.55 -9.10 21.86
CA LEU A 31 8.23 -8.57 21.51
C LEU A 31 8.31 -7.08 21.12
N LEU A 32 9.09 -6.28 21.84
CA LEU A 32 9.27 -4.86 21.55
C LEU A 32 9.94 -4.65 20.18
N LEU A 33 10.99 -5.43 19.90
CA LEU A 33 11.66 -5.43 18.60
C LEU A 33 10.71 -5.87 17.47
N LEU A 34 9.88 -6.89 17.71
CA LEU A 34 8.86 -7.34 16.76
C LEU A 34 7.82 -6.24 16.47
N CYS A 35 7.33 -5.56 17.51
CA CYS A 35 6.40 -4.44 17.40
C CYS A 35 6.97 -3.27 16.57
N ILE A 36 8.26 -2.96 16.74
CA ILE A 36 8.95 -1.92 15.95
C ILE A 36 9.00 -2.29 14.46
N GLN A 37 9.28 -3.56 14.14
CA GLN A 37 9.31 -4.02 12.74
C GLN A 37 7.92 -4.01 12.08
N LEU A 38 6.86 -4.29 12.83
CA LEU A 38 5.49 -4.22 12.35
C LEU A 38 5.03 -2.77 12.08
N GLY A 39 5.42 -1.80 12.91
CA GLY A 39 5.02 -0.40 12.76
C GLY A 39 5.71 0.36 11.61
N GLY A 40 6.97 0.03 11.30
CA GLY A 40 7.74 0.70 10.24
C GLY A 40 7.19 0.45 8.82
N GLY A 41 6.62 -0.74 8.58
CA GLY A 41 6.07 -1.11 7.28
C GLY A 41 4.83 -0.32 6.88
N GLN A 42 3.99 0.08 7.84
CA GLN A 42 2.77 0.85 7.57
C GLN A 42 3.09 2.29 7.18
N LYS A 43 3.93 2.99 7.96
CA LYS A 43 4.36 4.36 7.65
C LYS A 43 5.03 4.47 6.28
N LYS A 44 5.88 3.48 5.92
CA LYS A 44 6.50 3.43 4.58
C LYS A 44 5.46 3.28 3.48
N LYS A 45 4.44 2.43 3.65
CA LYS A 45 3.36 2.25 2.67
C LYS A 45 2.50 3.51 2.53
N GLU A 46 2.19 4.18 3.64
CA GLU A 46 1.42 5.43 3.63
C GLU A 46 2.16 6.55 2.88
N ASN A 47 3.45 6.73 3.16
CA ASN A 47 4.28 7.71 2.45
C ASN A 47 4.33 7.42 0.94
N LEU A 48 4.57 6.16 0.56
CA LEU A 48 4.57 5.74 -0.84
C LEU A 48 3.21 5.94 -1.52
N LEU A 49 2.10 5.74 -0.80
CA LEU A 49 0.75 6.00 -1.31
C LEU A 49 0.54 7.50 -1.55
N ALA A 50 0.94 8.34 -0.59
CA ALA A 50 0.84 9.79 -0.69
C ALA A 50 1.62 10.31 -1.90
N GLU A 51 2.88 9.87 -2.07
CA GLU A 51 3.72 10.23 -3.23
C GLU A 51 3.07 9.82 -4.57
N LYS A 52 2.46 8.63 -4.65
CA LYS A 52 1.76 8.18 -5.86
C LYS A 52 0.56 9.07 -6.18
N VAL A 53 -0.25 9.40 -5.18
CA VAL A 53 -1.44 10.24 -5.35
C VAL A 53 -1.04 11.67 -5.72
N GLU A 54 0.01 12.22 -5.10
CA GLU A 54 0.55 13.53 -5.42
C GLU A 54 1.03 13.60 -6.88
N GLN A 55 1.81 12.61 -7.33
CA GLN A 55 2.25 12.52 -8.74
C GLN A 55 1.06 12.46 -9.71
N LEU A 56 0.04 11.66 -9.39
CA LEU A 56 -1.17 11.57 -10.22
C LEU A 56 -1.95 12.89 -10.26
N MET A 57 -2.06 13.60 -9.13
CA MET A 57 -2.70 14.91 -9.06
C MET A 57 -1.92 15.96 -9.85
N GLU A 58 -0.59 15.97 -9.75
CA GLU A 58 0.27 16.87 -10.50
C GLU A 58 0.11 16.66 -12.00
N TRP A 59 0.18 15.42 -12.48
CA TRP A 59 -0.02 15.14 -13.91
C TRP A 59 -1.43 15.48 -14.36
N SER A 60 -2.42 15.17 -13.52
CA SER A 60 -3.82 15.47 -13.81
C SER A 60 -4.06 16.96 -13.92
N SER A 61 -3.29 17.80 -13.21
CA SER A 61 -3.35 19.27 -13.31
C SER A 61 -2.93 19.78 -14.70
N ARG A 62 -2.07 19.04 -15.40
CA ARG A 62 -1.52 19.41 -16.72
C ARG A 62 -2.28 18.78 -17.89
N ARG A 63 -2.83 17.56 -17.71
CA ARG A 63 -3.54 16.80 -18.74
C ARG A 63 -4.67 15.98 -18.11
N SER A 64 -5.80 15.87 -18.78
CA SER A 64 -6.94 15.06 -18.30
C SER A 64 -6.71 13.55 -18.42
N ILE A 65 -5.85 13.11 -19.35
CA ILE A 65 -5.49 11.70 -19.53
C ILE A 65 -3.98 11.51 -19.43
N PHE A 66 -3.57 10.58 -18.56
CA PHE A 66 -2.17 10.22 -18.36
C PHE A 66 -1.73 9.07 -19.29
N ARG A 67 -0.75 9.32 -20.17
CA ARG A 67 -0.19 8.31 -21.08
C ARG A 67 0.88 7.46 -20.38
N MET A 68 0.69 6.14 -20.43
CA MET A 68 1.47 5.15 -19.70
C MET A 68 2.16 4.16 -20.64
N ASN A 69 3.40 3.84 -20.31
CA ASN A 69 4.11 2.64 -20.77
C ASN A 69 3.93 1.51 -19.73
N GLY A 70 4.60 0.37 -19.94
CA GLY A 70 4.57 -0.77 -19.02
C GLY A 70 4.94 -0.43 -17.57
N ASP A 71 6.00 0.35 -17.35
CA ASP A 71 6.47 0.70 -16.00
C ASP A 71 5.46 1.57 -15.26
N LYS A 72 4.93 2.60 -15.91
CA LYS A 72 3.91 3.48 -15.34
C LYS A 72 2.64 2.69 -15.02
N PHE A 73 2.19 1.82 -15.94
CA PHE A 73 1.03 0.97 -15.71
C PHE A 73 1.25 0.06 -14.49
N ARG A 74 2.39 -0.61 -14.40
CA ARG A 74 2.74 -1.43 -13.24
C ARG A 74 2.75 -0.61 -11.95
N LYS A 75 3.39 0.56 -11.94
CA LYS A 75 3.53 1.40 -10.73
C LYS A 75 2.19 1.95 -10.24
N PHE A 76 1.38 2.53 -11.13
CA PHE A 76 0.19 3.30 -10.74
C PHE A 76 -1.10 2.50 -10.81
N VAL A 77 -1.18 1.46 -11.66
CA VAL A 77 -2.40 0.66 -11.87
C VAL A 77 -2.32 -0.71 -11.19
N LYS A 78 -1.18 -1.41 -11.21
CA LYS A 78 -1.07 -2.79 -10.69
C LYS A 78 -0.48 -2.86 -9.27
N ALA A 79 0.55 -2.10 -8.98
CA ALA A 79 1.27 -2.17 -7.71
C ALA A 79 0.45 -1.57 -6.56
N PRO A 80 0.31 -2.27 -5.42
CA PRO A 80 -0.13 -1.66 -4.17
C PRO A 80 0.97 -0.73 -3.60
N PRO A 81 0.64 0.16 -2.66
CA PRO A 81 -0.71 0.51 -2.19
C PRO A 81 -1.47 1.40 -3.18
N ARG A 82 -2.80 1.36 -3.15
CA ARG A 82 -3.71 2.27 -3.88
C ARG A 82 -4.97 2.53 -3.07
N ASN A 83 -5.46 3.76 -3.10
CA ASN A 83 -6.73 4.19 -2.50
C ASN A 83 -7.55 5.05 -3.49
N TYR A 84 -7.35 4.78 -4.78
CA TYR A 84 -7.92 5.47 -5.91
C TYR A 84 -8.23 4.46 -7.02
N SER A 85 -9.17 4.81 -7.89
CA SER A 85 -9.59 4.03 -9.06
C SER A 85 -8.94 4.57 -10.33
N MET A 86 -8.48 3.68 -11.20
CA MET A 86 -7.95 3.99 -12.53
C MET A 86 -8.92 3.54 -13.60
N ILE A 87 -9.32 4.45 -14.47
CA ILE A 87 -9.92 4.12 -15.76
C ILE A 87 -8.80 4.16 -16.79
N VAL A 88 -8.58 3.06 -17.51
CA VAL A 88 -7.48 2.92 -18.46
C VAL A 88 -8.03 2.53 -19.81
N MET A 89 -7.79 3.38 -20.82
CA MET A 89 -8.06 3.05 -22.20
C MET A 89 -6.86 2.34 -22.83
N PHE A 90 -7.05 1.09 -23.24
CA PHE A 90 -6.09 0.37 -24.07
C PHE A 90 -6.34 0.74 -25.53
N THR A 91 -5.32 1.22 -26.23
CA THR A 91 -5.48 1.79 -27.57
C THR A 91 -4.29 1.49 -28.49
N ALA A 92 -4.41 1.85 -29.76
CA ALA A 92 -3.35 1.78 -30.77
C ALA A 92 -3.49 2.99 -31.72
N LEU A 93 -3.05 4.16 -31.27
CA LEU A 93 -3.26 5.42 -31.99
C LEU A 93 -2.17 5.72 -33.02
N GLN A 94 -1.07 4.97 -32.98
CA GLN A 94 0.02 5.16 -33.93
C GLN A 94 -0.48 5.01 -35.39
N PRO A 95 -0.12 5.92 -36.32
CA PRO A 95 -0.66 5.93 -37.68
C PRO A 95 -0.49 4.61 -38.44
N GLN A 96 0.63 3.90 -38.23
CA GLN A 96 0.91 2.60 -38.85
C GLN A 96 -0.08 1.49 -38.47
N ARG A 97 -0.79 1.64 -37.36
CA ARG A 97 -1.80 0.67 -36.91
C ARG A 97 -3.16 0.86 -37.58
N GLN A 98 -3.40 2.01 -38.20
CA GLN A 98 -4.63 2.34 -38.93
C GLN A 98 -5.95 2.01 -38.17
N CYS A 99 -5.94 2.03 -36.84
CA CYS A 99 -7.10 1.66 -36.03
C CYS A 99 -8.13 2.80 -35.95
N SER A 100 -9.16 2.77 -36.81
CA SER A 100 -10.23 3.78 -36.82
C SER A 100 -11.04 3.79 -35.53
N VAL A 101 -11.41 2.62 -35.01
CA VAL A 101 -12.15 2.47 -33.75
C VAL A 101 -11.40 3.08 -32.57
N CYS A 102 -10.07 2.88 -32.52
CA CYS A 102 -9.22 3.44 -31.47
C CYS A 102 -9.22 4.97 -31.48
N ARG A 103 -9.26 5.59 -32.66
CA ARG A 103 -9.31 7.05 -32.81
C ARG A 103 -10.64 7.61 -32.34
N GLN A 104 -11.74 7.04 -32.82
CA GLN A 104 -13.08 7.46 -32.42
C GLN A 104 -13.31 7.27 -30.91
N ALA A 105 -12.91 6.13 -30.35
CA ALA A 105 -13.00 5.90 -28.91
C ALA A 105 -12.12 6.87 -28.11
N ASN A 106 -10.94 7.23 -28.62
CA ASN A 106 -10.08 8.23 -27.98
C ASN A 106 -10.72 9.62 -27.96
N GLU A 107 -11.44 10.03 -29.00
CA GLU A 107 -12.17 11.32 -29.01
C GLU A 107 -13.19 11.37 -27.86
N GLU A 108 -14.03 10.35 -27.73
CA GLU A 108 -15.00 10.25 -26.63
C GLU A 108 -14.32 10.16 -25.25
N TYR A 109 -13.21 9.43 -25.16
CA TYR A 109 -12.47 9.29 -23.92
C TYR A 109 -11.85 10.62 -23.46
N GLN A 110 -11.38 11.46 -24.39
CA GLN A 110 -10.91 12.82 -24.10
C GLN A 110 -12.04 13.69 -23.57
N ILE A 111 -13.23 13.63 -24.18
CA ILE A 111 -14.41 14.37 -23.71
C ILE A 111 -14.77 13.94 -22.29
N LEU A 112 -14.82 12.64 -22.02
CA LEU A 112 -15.10 12.09 -20.70
C LEU A 112 -14.09 12.59 -19.65
N ALA A 113 -12.79 12.45 -19.92
CA ALA A 113 -11.75 12.81 -18.98
C ALA A 113 -11.69 14.33 -18.73
N ASN A 114 -11.94 15.15 -19.75
CA ASN A 114 -12.07 16.60 -19.60
C ASN A 114 -13.30 16.96 -18.76
N SER A 115 -14.43 16.31 -19.01
CA SER A 115 -15.67 16.52 -18.24
C SER A 115 -15.46 16.20 -16.76
N TRP A 116 -14.72 15.13 -16.45
CA TRP A 116 -14.33 14.80 -15.07
C TRP A 116 -13.45 15.88 -14.45
N ARG A 117 -12.41 16.33 -15.16
CA ARG A 117 -11.47 17.37 -14.68
C ARG A 117 -12.18 18.67 -14.28
N TYR A 118 -13.20 19.07 -15.03
CA TYR A 118 -13.96 20.31 -14.77
C TYR A 118 -15.23 20.10 -13.93
N SER A 119 -15.50 18.86 -13.51
CA SER A 119 -16.66 18.55 -12.66
C SER A 119 -16.45 19.05 -11.23
N SER A 120 -17.53 19.50 -10.59
CA SER A 120 -17.54 19.76 -9.14
C SER A 120 -17.31 18.49 -8.31
N ALA A 121 -17.50 17.29 -8.91
CA ALA A 121 -17.24 16.01 -8.27
C ALA A 121 -15.75 15.58 -8.33
N PHE A 122 -14.89 16.36 -9.00
CA PHE A 122 -13.47 16.04 -9.14
C PHE A 122 -12.79 15.81 -7.78
N CYS A 123 -12.01 14.73 -7.68
CA CYS A 123 -11.28 14.38 -6.47
C CYS A 123 -10.05 13.49 -6.78
N ASN A 124 -9.16 13.33 -5.80
CA ASN A 124 -7.95 12.50 -5.91
C ASN A 124 -8.21 10.97 -5.80
N LYS A 125 -9.45 10.54 -6.04
CA LYS A 125 -9.88 9.14 -5.94
C LYS A 125 -10.15 8.49 -7.28
N LEU A 126 -10.18 9.25 -8.37
CA LEU A 126 -10.42 8.74 -9.72
C LEU A 126 -9.52 9.48 -10.72
N PHE A 127 -8.80 8.71 -11.54
CA PHE A 127 -7.97 9.28 -12.59
C PHE A 127 -8.08 8.48 -13.90
N PHE A 128 -7.75 9.15 -14.99
CA PHE A 128 -7.85 8.62 -16.35
C PHE A 128 -6.47 8.44 -16.95
N GLY A 129 -6.22 7.26 -17.49
CA GLY A 129 -4.99 6.93 -18.18
C GLY A 129 -5.24 6.24 -19.53
N MET A 130 -4.19 6.14 -20.32
CA MET A 130 -4.20 5.33 -21.54
C MET A 130 -2.88 4.56 -21.68
N VAL A 131 -2.95 3.37 -22.27
CA VAL A 131 -1.78 2.58 -22.68
C VAL A 131 -1.90 2.34 -24.18
N ASP A 132 -0.95 2.86 -24.94
CA ASP A 132 -0.86 2.60 -26.38
C ASP A 132 -0.10 1.29 -26.63
N TYR A 133 -0.56 0.49 -27.58
CA TYR A 133 0.02 -0.81 -27.92
C TYR A 133 1.52 -0.73 -28.20
N ASP A 134 1.96 0.31 -28.91
CA ASP A 134 3.37 0.49 -29.28
C ASP A 134 4.24 0.98 -28.11
N GLU A 135 3.63 1.47 -27.01
CA GLU A 135 4.33 1.95 -25.81
C GLU A 135 4.26 0.98 -24.62
N GLY A 136 3.34 0.01 -24.66
CA GLY A 136 3.06 -0.91 -23.56
C GLY A 136 2.69 -2.30 -24.04
N THR A 137 3.35 -2.81 -25.10
CA THR A 137 3.06 -4.13 -25.69
C THR A 137 3.06 -5.25 -24.65
N ASP A 138 3.97 -5.17 -23.67
CA ASP A 138 4.08 -6.08 -22.52
C ASP A 138 2.81 -6.06 -21.64
N VAL A 139 2.20 -4.89 -21.46
CA VAL A 139 0.93 -4.77 -20.73
C VAL A 139 -0.19 -5.49 -21.46
N PHE A 140 -0.30 -5.31 -22.78
CA PHE A 140 -1.31 -5.99 -23.60
C PHE A 140 -1.18 -7.51 -23.56
N GLN A 141 0.05 -8.04 -23.45
CA GLN A 141 0.27 -9.47 -23.23
C GLN A 141 -0.19 -9.89 -21.83
N GLN A 142 0.06 -9.07 -20.81
CA GLN A 142 -0.33 -9.36 -19.43
C GLN A 142 -1.85 -9.39 -19.20
N VAL A 143 -2.64 -8.55 -19.90
CA VAL A 143 -4.10 -8.47 -19.69
C VAL A 143 -4.94 -9.45 -20.52
N LYS A 144 -4.34 -10.23 -21.43
CA LYS A 144 -5.02 -11.22 -22.29
C LYS A 144 -5.45 -12.53 -21.58
N SER A 145 -5.45 -12.56 -20.25
CA SER A 145 -5.85 -13.73 -19.45
C SER A 145 -7.27 -14.17 -19.73
#